data_AF-A0A562M0E2-F1
#
_entry.id   AF-A0A562M0E2-F1
#
_cell.length_a   1.000
_cell.length_b   1.000
_cell.length_c   1.000
_cell.angle_alpha   90.00
_cell.angle_beta   90.00
_cell.angle_gamma   90.00
#
_symmetry.space_group_name_H-M   'P 1'
#
loop_
_entity.id
_entity.type
_entity.pdbx_description
1 polymer ?
#
loop_
_entity_poly.entity_id
_entity_poly.type
_entity_poly.pdbx_seq_one_letter_code
_entity_poly.pdbx_strand_id
1 'polypeptide(L)'
;MVIKKGEHGALLFNDSKVFFAPALPLEEVFDPTGAGDTFAGGFAGFITQSENISFDNMKNAIIYGSNLASFCVEKFGTERMENLEKTEVLSRLQEFKALTQFDIALEN
;
A
#
# COMPACT_ATOMS: atom_id res chain seq x y z
N MET A 1 0.75 -3.03 15.03
CA MET A 1 -0.64 -3.29 14.56
C MET A 1 -0.88 -2.54 13.26
N VAL A 2 -1.53 -3.17 12.28
CA VAL A 2 -1.91 -2.53 11.02
C VAL A 2 -3.44 -2.50 10.93
N ILE A 3 -4.02 -1.36 10.56
CA ILE A 3 -5.46 -1.22 10.30
C ILE A 3 -5.63 -0.75 8.86
N LYS A 4 -6.20 -1.59 7.99
CA LYS A 4 -6.62 -1.20 6.64
C LYS A 4 -8.07 -0.71 6.68
N LYS A 5 -8.32 0.48 6.14
CA LYS A 5 -9.64 1.13 6.13
C LYS A 5 -10.21 1.21 4.71
N GLY A 6 -10.15 0.12 3.94
CA GLY A 6 -10.64 0.10 2.56
C GLY A 6 -10.03 1.23 1.71
N GLU A 7 -10.91 2.01 1.09
CA GLU A 7 -10.63 3.20 0.27
C GLU A 7 -10.09 4.40 1.07
N HIS A 8 -10.04 4.33 2.39
CA HIS A 8 -9.48 5.40 3.25
C HIS A 8 -8.01 5.17 3.63
N GLY A 9 -7.35 4.13 3.09
CA GLY A 9 -5.93 3.86 3.30
C GLY A 9 -5.64 2.92 4.46
N ALA A 10 -4.45 3.05 5.05
CA ALA A 10 -3.97 2.16 6.10
C ALA A 10 -3.22 2.92 7.21
N LEU A 11 -3.33 2.42 8.43
CA LEU A 11 -2.63 2.93 9.62
C LEU A 11 -1.68 1.87 10.15
N LEU A 12 -0.44 2.28 10.45
CA LEU A 12 0.53 1.52 11.22
C LEU A 12 0.64 2.10 12.62
N PHE A 13 0.52 1.24 13.62
CA PHE A 13 0.78 1.56 15.01
C PHE A 13 1.94 0.70 15.51
N ASN A 14 2.96 1.34 16.06
CA ASN A 14 4.09 0.67 16.72
C ASN A 14 4.55 1.53 17.90
N ASP A 15 4.36 1.04 19.13
CA ASP A 15 4.55 1.79 20.37
C ASP A 15 3.86 3.17 20.32
N SER A 16 4.63 4.26 20.47
CA SER A 16 4.17 5.65 20.39
C SER A 16 4.16 6.22 18.96
N LYS A 17 4.52 5.42 17.95
CA LYS A 17 4.60 5.86 16.55
C LYS A 17 3.35 5.46 15.79
N VAL A 18 2.83 6.41 15.02
CA VAL A 18 1.73 6.21 14.08
C VAL A 18 2.19 6.63 12.69
N PHE A 19 1.84 5.84 11.68
CA PHE A 19 2.01 6.22 10.28
C PHE A 19 0.70 5.99 9.53
N PHE A 20 0.33 6.95 8.69
CA PHE A 20 -0.83 6.86 7.82
C PHE A 20 -0.37 6.80 6.36
N ALA A 21 -0.77 5.75 5.66
CA ALA A 21 -0.66 5.66 4.22
C ALA A 21 -2.04 5.94 3.61
N PRO A 22 -2.21 7.01 2.82
CA PRO A 22 -3.45 7.24 2.08
C PRO A 22 -3.68 6.09 1.08
N ALA A 23 -4.95 5.83 0.78
CA ALA A 23 -5.28 5.04 -0.40
C ALA A 23 -4.97 5.86 -1.65
N LEU A 24 -4.59 5.19 -2.73
CA LEU A 24 -4.50 5.84 -4.02
C LEU A 24 -5.92 6.07 -4.57
N PRO A 25 -6.27 7.29 -5.01
CA PRO A 25 -7.52 7.53 -5.71
C PRO A 25 -7.55 6.72 -7.02
N LEU A 26 -8.53 5.82 -7.15
CA LEU A 26 -8.77 5.07 -8.37
C LEU A 26 -10.03 5.62 -9.05
N GLU A 27 -10.03 5.66 -10.38
CA GLU A 27 -11.19 6.11 -11.16
C GLU A 27 -12.39 5.17 -10.99
N GLU A 28 -12.14 3.86 -10.92
CA GLU A 28 -13.15 2.83 -10.71
C GLU A 28 -12.63 1.72 -9.79
N VAL A 29 -13.50 1.24 -8.90
CA VAL A 29 -13.30 0.05 -8.06
C VAL A 29 -14.30 -0.99 -8.54
N PHE A 30 -13.83 -2.10 -9.12
CA PHE A 30 -14.68 -3.10 -9.74
C PHE A 30 -15.12 -4.18 -8.74
N ASP A 31 -14.16 -4.83 -8.05
CA ASP A 31 -14.43 -5.88 -7.06
C ASP A 31 -13.51 -5.72 -5.84
N PRO A 32 -14.03 -5.37 -4.65
CA PRO A 32 -13.20 -5.19 -3.46
C PRO A 32 -12.70 -6.52 -2.84
N THR A 33 -13.19 -7.66 -3.34
CA THR A 33 -12.84 -8.98 -2.81
C THR A 33 -11.34 -9.24 -2.96
N GLY A 34 -10.72 -9.80 -1.92
CA GLY A 34 -9.29 -10.13 -1.92
C GLY A 34 -8.33 -8.96 -1.63
N ALA A 35 -8.79 -7.70 -1.68
CA ALA A 35 -7.92 -6.54 -1.45
C ALA A 35 -7.23 -6.53 -0.07
N GLY A 36 -7.88 -7.09 0.96
CA GLY A 36 -7.30 -7.26 2.29
C GLY A 36 -6.18 -8.29 2.32
N ASP A 37 -6.40 -9.45 1.70
CA ASP A 37 -5.42 -10.53 1.64
C ASP A 37 -4.24 -10.18 0.73
N THR A 38 -4.49 -9.53 -0.40
CA THR A 38 -3.44 -9.00 -1.28
C THR A 38 -2.59 -7.95 -0.56
N PHE A 39 -3.22 -7.06 0.22
CA PHE A 39 -2.50 -6.12 1.08
C PHE A 39 -1.60 -6.84 2.08
N ALA A 40 -2.14 -7.83 2.81
CA ALA A 40 -1.40 -8.59 3.80
C ALA A 40 -0.23 -9.37 3.17
N GLY A 41 -0.46 -9.98 2.00
CA GLY A 41 0.56 -10.69 1.22
C GLY A 41 1.67 -9.76 0.74
N GLY A 42 1.34 -8.58 0.20
CA GLY A 42 2.32 -7.58 -0.21
C GLY A 42 3.15 -7.03 0.96
N PHE A 43 2.49 -6.76 2.08
CA PHE A 43 3.15 -6.32 3.31
C PHE A 43 4.12 -7.37 3.85
N ALA A 44 3.65 -8.61 4.03
CA ALA A 44 4.47 -9.70 4.56
C ALA A 44 5.62 -10.05 3.60
N GLY A 45 5.33 -10.16 2.30
CA GLY A 45 6.32 -10.46 1.28
C GLY A 45 7.45 -9.44 1.23
N PHE A 46 7.14 -8.14 1.32
CA PHE A 46 8.16 -7.09 1.37
C PHE A 46 9.04 -7.19 2.62
N ILE A 47 8.43 -7.42 3.80
CA ILE A 47 9.19 -7.59 5.05
C ILE A 47 10.12 -8.80 4.95
N THR A 48 9.62 -9.94 4.49
CA THR A 48 10.42 -11.16 4.31
C THR A 48 11.57 -10.93 3.34
N GLN A 49 11.32 -10.28 2.21
CA GLN A 49 12.37 -9.99 1.21
C GLN A 49 13.48 -9.07 1.76
N SER A 50 13.10 -8.10 2.59
CA SER A 50 14.04 -7.12 3.15
C SER A 50 14.74 -7.60 4.44
N GLU A 51 14.25 -8.68 5.06
CA GLU A 51 14.68 -9.19 6.37
C GLU A 51 14.69 -8.13 7.48
N ASN A 52 13.86 -7.08 7.34
CA ASN A 52 13.89 -5.90 8.19
C ASN A 52 12.51 -5.56 8.75
N ILE A 53 12.35 -5.70 10.07
CA ILE A 53 11.09 -5.40 10.79
C ILE A 53 11.09 -4.02 11.47
N SER A 54 12.03 -3.13 11.10
CA SER A 54 12.03 -1.77 11.63
C SER A 54 10.76 -1.01 11.24
N PHE A 55 10.35 -0.06 12.08
CA PHE A 55 9.16 0.74 11.83
C PHE A 55 9.21 1.47 10.48
N ASP A 56 10.37 2.02 10.09
CA ASP A 56 10.52 2.71 8.81
C ASP A 56 10.40 1.74 7.63
N ASN A 57 10.93 0.51 7.76
CA ASN A 57 10.73 -0.51 6.74
C ASN A 57 9.28 -1.00 6.66
N MET A 58 8.58 -1.07 7.79
CA MET A 58 7.14 -1.37 7.83
C MET A 58 6.30 -0.29 7.13
N LYS A 59 6.72 0.99 7.12
CA LYS A 59 6.06 2.02 6.31
C LYS A 59 6.11 1.66 4.82
N ASN A 60 7.29 1.26 4.33
CA ASN A 60 7.45 0.80 2.96
C ASN A 60 6.57 -0.44 2.70
N ALA A 61 6.57 -1.43 3.60
CA ALA A 61 5.74 -2.62 3.50
C ALA A 61 4.24 -2.27 3.35
N ILE A 62 3.74 -1.27 4.08
CA ILE A 62 2.36 -0.79 3.92
C ILE A 62 2.13 -0.20 2.53
N ILE A 63 3.05 0.61 2.00
CA ILE A 63 2.91 1.17 0.66
C ILE A 63 2.90 0.05 -0.40
N TYR A 64 3.76 -0.96 -0.26
CA TYR A 64 3.75 -2.12 -1.16
C TYR A 64 2.45 -2.93 -1.08
N GLY A 65 1.95 -3.19 0.14
CA GLY A 65 0.65 -3.85 0.32
C GLY A 65 -0.50 -3.04 -0.27
N SER A 66 -0.53 -1.72 -0.03
CA SER A 66 -1.55 -0.82 -0.58
C SER A 66 -1.50 -0.77 -2.10
N ASN A 67 -0.30 -0.80 -2.68
CA ASN A 67 -0.10 -0.84 -4.11
C ASN A 67 -0.70 -2.12 -4.73
N LEU A 68 -0.34 -3.31 -4.24
CA LEU A 68 -0.89 -4.55 -4.78
C LEU A 68 -2.41 -4.63 -4.59
N ALA A 69 -2.93 -4.17 -3.45
CA ALA A 69 -4.37 -4.11 -3.21
C ALA A 69 -5.08 -3.15 -4.18
N SER A 70 -4.42 -2.07 -4.61
CA SER A 70 -5.00 -1.13 -5.59
C SER A 70 -5.19 -1.75 -6.96
N PHE A 71 -4.37 -2.74 -7.32
CA PHE A 71 -4.59 -3.54 -8.53
C PHE A 71 -5.66 -4.60 -8.31
N CYS A 72 -5.64 -5.32 -7.19
CA CYS A 72 -6.60 -6.39 -6.91
C CYS A 72 -8.05 -5.98 -7.16
N VAL A 73 -8.40 -4.73 -6.89
CA VAL A 73 -9.77 -4.24 -7.02
C VAL A 73 -10.23 -3.85 -8.43
N GLU A 74 -9.34 -3.88 -9.41
CA GLU A 74 -9.63 -3.40 -10.79
C GLU A 74 -10.38 -4.43 -11.65
N LYS A 75 -10.39 -5.71 -11.26
CA LYS A 75 -11.09 -6.79 -11.98
C LYS A 75 -11.69 -7.79 -11.00
N PHE A 76 -12.55 -8.68 -11.51
CA PHE A 76 -13.18 -9.72 -10.71
C PHE A 76 -12.16 -10.70 -10.12
N GLY A 77 -12.28 -10.99 -8.83
CA GLY A 77 -11.43 -11.96 -8.15
C GLY A 77 -9.93 -11.70 -8.34
N THR A 78 -9.19 -12.72 -8.77
CA THR A 78 -7.72 -12.63 -8.95
C THR A 78 -7.27 -12.25 -10.35
N GLU A 79 -8.19 -12.02 -11.29
CA GLU A 79 -7.88 -11.83 -12.72
C GLU A 79 -6.86 -10.70 -12.96
N ARG A 80 -6.95 -9.62 -12.18
CA ARG A 80 -6.01 -8.50 -12.32
C ARG A 80 -4.58 -8.87 -11.91
N MET A 81 -4.44 -9.76 -10.93
CA MET A 81 -3.16 -10.17 -10.36
C MET A 81 -2.42 -11.18 -11.23
N GLU A 82 -3.15 -12.02 -11.99
CA GLU A 82 -2.58 -13.03 -12.89
C GLU A 82 -1.75 -12.42 -14.03
N ASN A 83 -2.13 -11.21 -14.45
CA ASN A 83 -1.50 -10.50 -15.57
C ASN A 83 -0.75 -9.23 -15.11
N LEU A 84 -0.51 -9.07 -13.81
CA LEU A 84 0.15 -7.89 -13.26
C LEU A 84 1.65 -7.90 -13.56
N GLU A 85 2.12 -6.87 -14.25
CA GLU A 85 3.54 -6.73 -14.55
C GLU A 85 4.30 -5.93 -13.48
N LYS A 86 5.58 -6.26 -13.30
CA LYS A 86 6.47 -5.55 -12.37
C LYS A 86 6.60 -4.06 -12.71
N THR A 87 6.57 -3.71 -14.00
CA THR A 87 6.61 -2.33 -14.51
C THR A 87 5.41 -1.52 -14.01
N GLU A 88 4.22 -2.10 -14.04
CA GLU A 88 2.99 -1.47 -13.53
C GLU A 88 3.07 -1.25 -12.02
N VAL A 89 3.54 -2.27 -11.27
CA VAL A 89 3.76 -2.17 -9.83
C VAL A 89 4.70 -1.01 -9.50
N LEU A 90 5.81 -0.89 -10.24
CA LEU A 90 6.79 0.19 -10.04
C LEU A 90 6.21 1.57 -10.40
N SER A 91 5.42 1.67 -11.47
CA SER A 91 4.74 2.90 -11.85
C SER A 91 3.78 3.37 -10.75
N ARG A 92 2.93 2.46 -10.27
CA ARG A 92 1.97 2.72 -9.19
C ARG A 92 2.67 3.07 -7.87
N LEU A 93 3.84 2.48 -7.56
CA LEU A 93 4.65 2.91 -6.41
C LEU A 93 5.10 4.37 -6.52
N GLN A 94 5.42 4.86 -7.72
CA GLN A 94 5.77 6.28 -7.90
C GLN A 94 4.57 7.19 -7.62
N GLU A 95 3.36 6.77 -7.99
CA GLU A 95 2.13 7.49 -7.67
C GLU A 95 1.89 7.55 -6.15
N PHE A 96 2.04 6.43 -5.44
CA PHE A 96 1.97 6.40 -3.97
C PHE A 96 3.05 7.29 -3.32
N LYS A 97 4.28 7.27 -3.85
CA LYS A 97 5.36 8.13 -3.38
C LYS A 97 5.00 9.61 -3.57
N ALA A 98 4.54 9.99 -4.76
CA ALA A 98 4.13 11.37 -5.05
C ALA A 98 2.96 11.82 -4.16
N LEU A 99 2.01 10.93 -3.86
CA LEU A 99 0.87 11.23 -2.98
C LEU A 99 1.26 11.44 -1.51
N THR A 100 2.35 10.81 -1.07
CA THR A 100 2.79 10.84 0.34
C THR A 100 3.91 11.81 0.62
N GLN A 101 4.57 12.32 -0.42
CA GLN A 101 5.66 13.29 -0.29
C GLN A 101 5.08 14.69 -0.18
N PHE A 102 5.11 15.25 1.04
CA PHE A 102 4.71 16.61 1.32
C PHE A 102 5.86 17.32 2.04
N ASP A 103 6.44 18.31 1.39
CA ASP A 103 7.45 19.19 1.97
C ASP A 103 6.78 20.50 2.38
N ILE A 104 6.86 20.85 3.66
CA ILE A 104 6.40 22.15 4.17
C ILE A 104 7.57 22.90 4.79
N ALA A 105 7.80 24.12 4.33
CA ALA A 105 8.66 25.06 5.03
C ALA A 105 7.86 25.68 6.17
N LEU A 106 8.31 25.46 7.40
CA LEU A 106 7.77 26.19 8.55
C LEU A 106 8.60 27.47 8.70
N GLU A 107 7.96 28.62 8.58
CA GLU A 107 8.57 29.88 9.02
C GLU A 107 8.69 29.83 10.54
N ASN A 108 9.87 30.20 11.05
CA ASN A 108 10.14 30.33 12.49
C ASN A 108 9.41 31.52 13.10
#